data_AF-A0A0K9PDK9-F1
#
_entry.id   AF-A0A0K9PDK9-F1
#
_cell.length_a   1.000
_cell.length_b   1.000
_cell.length_c   1.000
_cell.angle_alpha   90.00
_cell.angle_beta   90.00
_cell.angle_gamma   90.00
#
_symmetry.space_group_name_H-M   'P 1'
#
loop_
_entity.id
_entity.type
_entity.pdbx_description
1 polymer ?
#
loop_
_entity_poly.entity_id
_entity_poly.type
_entity_poly.pdbx_seq_one_letter_code
_entity_poly.pdbx_strand_id
1 'polypeptide(L)'
;MISGEESTPGDDQVSSCSKEDAGGEPGDGRGSHWAFLRSDRISRSSCIETTSKKPIKTDMELMKEKFAKLLLGEDMSGGGKGVPSALALSNAITNLAASVFSEQRKLEPMPDDRKTRWKKEIDWLLSVTDNIVEMVPKIQQTSNGIQLEIMTTQQRTDLHAKIPVLRKLDAMLLDYLENFKDQNEFRYVSKDSDESEKANTVQRNDEKWWLPIVKVPPEGLSVVSRKWLEFQKESVHKIFKAAMAINAQVLSAMEIPENYIESLPKNGRESLGDVLYKGITVESFDPEQLLSTLDMSTEHKTVELKNRIEASVVIWKRKMHNKEKSSLSSSVSLEKREI
;
A
#
# COMPACT_ATOMS: atom_id res chain seq x y z
N MET A 1 32.92 -39.61 -29.49
CA MET A 1 33.05 -40.91 -30.16
C MET A 1 31.85 -41.75 -29.77
N ILE A 2 31.14 -42.29 -30.78
CA ILE A 2 29.97 -43.20 -30.74
C ILE A 2 28.65 -42.47 -30.41
N SER A 3 27.88 -41.97 -31.40
CA SER A 3 26.89 -42.65 -32.31
C SER A 3 25.61 -43.07 -31.55
N GLY A 4 24.36 -42.88 -31.97
CA GLY A 4 23.69 -42.41 -33.20
C GLY A 4 22.24 -42.97 -33.20
N GLU A 5 21.33 -42.31 -33.95
CA GLU A 5 20.01 -42.79 -34.47
C GLU A 5 18.71 -42.64 -33.64
N GLU A 6 18.04 -41.50 -33.84
CA GLU A 6 16.78 -41.27 -34.60
C GLU A 6 15.78 -42.43 -34.85
N SER A 7 14.50 -42.23 -34.47
CA SER A 7 13.33 -42.62 -35.29
C SER A 7 12.02 -41.94 -34.82
N THR A 8 11.40 -41.16 -35.70
CA THR A 8 9.94 -40.86 -35.80
C THR A 8 9.45 -41.50 -37.11
N PRO A 9 8.17 -41.89 -37.30
CA PRO A 9 7.15 -40.92 -37.79
C PRO A 9 5.68 -41.26 -37.43
N GLY A 10 4.76 -40.32 -37.70
CA GLY A 10 3.32 -40.62 -37.79
C GLY A 10 2.42 -39.40 -37.66
N ASP A 11 2.19 -38.72 -38.79
CA ASP A 11 1.14 -37.72 -39.02
C ASP A 11 -0.27 -38.26 -38.73
N ASP A 12 -1.20 -37.40 -38.28
CA ASP A 12 -2.39 -37.05 -39.07
C ASP A 12 -3.44 -36.20 -38.32
N GLN A 13 -4.04 -35.30 -39.10
CA GLN A 13 -5.34 -34.62 -38.95
C GLN A 13 -5.36 -33.22 -38.29
N VAL A 14 -4.93 -32.26 -39.11
CA VAL A 14 -5.49 -30.90 -39.18
C VAL A 14 -6.91 -30.97 -39.76
N SER A 15 -7.91 -30.52 -39.00
CA SER A 15 -9.25 -30.23 -39.52
C SER A 15 -9.35 -28.75 -39.88
N SER A 16 -9.38 -28.49 -41.18
CA SER A 16 -9.73 -27.22 -41.82
C SER A 16 -11.20 -27.27 -42.22
N CYS A 17 -11.97 -26.24 -41.88
CA CYS A 17 -13.19 -25.89 -42.59
C CYS A 17 -13.11 -24.41 -42.96
N SER A 18 -13.13 -24.17 -44.27
CA SER A 18 -13.25 -22.85 -44.90
C SER A 18 -14.57 -22.77 -45.67
N LYS A 19 -15.01 -21.52 -45.88
CA LYS A 19 -16.09 -21.00 -46.75
C LYS A 19 -17.47 -20.96 -46.07
N GLU A 20 -18.26 -19.89 -46.17
CA GLU A 20 -18.45 -18.98 -47.32
C GLU A 20 -19.05 -17.63 -46.86
N ASP A 21 -18.60 -16.54 -47.47
CA ASP A 21 -19.22 -15.21 -47.41
C ASP A 21 -20.47 -15.16 -48.29
N ALA A 22 -21.55 -14.53 -47.81
CA ALA A 22 -22.58 -13.94 -48.64
C ALA A 22 -23.11 -12.66 -47.97
N GLY A 23 -22.75 -11.51 -48.55
CA GLY A 23 -23.26 -10.20 -48.18
C GLY A 23 -24.66 -9.92 -48.75
N GLY A 24 -25.40 -9.05 -48.09
CA GLY A 24 -26.66 -8.48 -48.59
C GLY A 24 -27.52 -7.84 -47.50
N GLU A 25 -27.31 -6.55 -47.24
CA GLU A 25 -28.24 -5.62 -46.57
C GLU A 25 -29.02 -4.79 -47.63
N PRO A 26 -30.01 -3.92 -47.30
CA PRO A 26 -30.92 -3.86 -46.13
C PRO A 26 -32.39 -3.60 -46.55
N GLY A 27 -33.34 -3.63 -45.59
CA GLY A 27 -34.72 -3.18 -45.82
C GLY A 27 -35.46 -2.82 -44.53
N ASP A 28 -35.75 -1.54 -44.37
CA ASP A 28 -36.42 -0.87 -43.24
C ASP A 28 -37.96 -1.04 -43.29
N GLY A 29 -38.63 -1.14 -42.13
CA GLY A 29 -40.09 -1.34 -42.07
C GLY A 29 -40.70 -1.50 -40.67
N ARG A 30 -41.24 -0.38 -40.15
CA ARG A 30 -41.97 -0.16 -38.88
C ARG A 30 -43.16 -1.11 -38.63
N GLY A 31 -43.50 -1.37 -37.35
CA GLY A 31 -44.90 -1.63 -36.96
C GLY A 31 -45.16 -2.49 -35.72
N SER A 32 -45.67 -1.84 -34.67
CA SER A 32 -46.15 -2.33 -33.37
C SER A 32 -47.22 -3.44 -33.40
N HIS A 33 -47.21 -4.39 -32.45
CA HIS A 33 -48.40 -4.72 -31.64
C HIS A 33 -48.13 -5.72 -30.50
N TRP A 34 -48.60 -5.37 -29.31
CA TRP A 34 -48.79 -6.26 -28.16
C TRP A 34 -50.12 -7.01 -28.33
N ALA A 35 -50.13 -8.35 -28.36
CA ALA A 35 -51.28 -9.16 -27.92
C ALA A 35 -50.93 -10.65 -27.73
N PHE A 36 -51.21 -11.11 -26.51
CA PHE A 36 -51.46 -12.45 -26.01
C PHE A 36 -51.77 -13.57 -27.03
N LEU A 37 -51.19 -14.75 -26.82
CA LEU A 37 -51.94 -15.99 -26.54
C LEU A 37 -51.03 -17.04 -25.85
N ARG A 38 -51.51 -17.56 -24.72
CA ARG A 38 -50.92 -18.68 -23.97
C ARG A 38 -50.95 -19.95 -24.82
N SER A 39 -49.90 -20.76 -24.72
CA SER A 39 -50.08 -22.22 -24.77
C SER A 39 -49.02 -22.89 -23.90
N ASP A 40 -49.52 -23.51 -22.84
CA ASP A 40 -48.78 -24.34 -21.91
C ASP A 40 -48.03 -25.47 -22.62
N ARG A 41 -46.73 -25.59 -22.32
CA ARG A 41 -46.11 -26.90 -22.22
C ARG A 41 -44.96 -26.87 -21.22
N ILE A 42 -45.35 -26.97 -19.95
CA ILE A 42 -44.47 -27.27 -18.83
C ILE A 42 -43.88 -28.67 -19.05
N SER A 43 -42.61 -28.75 -19.42
CA SER A 43 -41.76 -29.89 -19.06
C SER A 43 -40.87 -29.44 -17.90
N ARG A 44 -41.24 -29.86 -16.70
CA ARG A 44 -40.40 -29.76 -15.50
C ARG A 44 -39.22 -30.73 -15.67
N SER A 45 -38.07 -30.23 -16.12
CA SER A 45 -36.79 -30.84 -15.76
C SER A 45 -36.39 -30.25 -14.41
N SER A 46 -36.28 -31.09 -13.38
CA SER A 46 -35.82 -30.65 -12.07
C SER A 46 -34.33 -30.33 -12.16
N CYS A 47 -33.98 -29.04 -12.10
CA CYS A 47 -32.62 -28.62 -11.84
C CYS A 47 -32.26 -29.09 -10.43
N ILE A 48 -31.46 -30.15 -10.35
CA ILE A 48 -30.73 -30.50 -9.13
C ILE A 48 -29.78 -29.33 -8.89
N GLU A 49 -30.06 -28.54 -7.85
CA GLU A 49 -29.09 -27.63 -7.25
C GLU A 49 -27.94 -28.47 -6.70
N THR A 50 -26.96 -28.75 -7.57
CA THR A 50 -25.64 -29.15 -7.10
C THR A 50 -25.07 -27.94 -6.38
N THR A 51 -24.97 -28.04 -5.06
CA THR A 51 -24.19 -27.15 -4.22
C THR A 51 -22.76 -27.16 -4.74
N SER A 52 -22.46 -26.22 -5.64
CA SER A 52 -21.13 -26.00 -6.19
C SER A 52 -20.24 -25.52 -5.05
N LYS A 53 -19.56 -26.47 -4.39
CA LYS A 53 -18.37 -26.18 -3.60
C LYS A 53 -17.39 -25.53 -4.57
N LYS A 54 -17.16 -24.22 -4.42
CA LYS A 54 -16.12 -23.49 -5.17
C LYS A 54 -14.82 -24.31 -5.10
N PRO A 55 -14.17 -24.62 -6.23
CA PRO A 55 -12.93 -25.38 -6.21
C PRO A 55 -11.91 -24.66 -5.32
N ILE A 56 -11.23 -25.43 -4.46
CA ILE A 56 -10.12 -24.93 -3.65
C ILE A 56 -9.03 -24.53 -4.64
N LYS A 57 -8.87 -23.23 -4.86
CA LYS A 57 -7.79 -22.72 -5.72
C LYS A 57 -6.45 -23.11 -5.11
N THR A 58 -5.56 -23.62 -5.94
CA THR A 58 -4.19 -23.92 -5.49
C THR A 58 -3.42 -22.63 -5.20
N ASP A 59 -2.38 -22.71 -4.38
CA ASP A 59 -1.52 -21.55 -4.09
C ASP A 59 -0.92 -20.92 -5.35
N MET A 60 -0.61 -21.74 -6.36
CA MET A 60 -0.11 -21.28 -7.65
C MET A 60 -1.17 -20.49 -8.43
N GLU A 61 -2.43 -20.90 -8.41
CA GLU A 61 -3.52 -20.18 -9.08
C GLU A 61 -3.78 -18.82 -8.43
N LEU A 62 -3.76 -18.76 -7.09
CA LEU A 62 -3.89 -17.50 -6.35
C LEU A 62 -2.73 -16.54 -6.65
N MET A 63 -1.51 -17.08 -6.70
CA MET A 63 -0.32 -16.30 -7.08
C MET A 63 -0.45 -15.76 -8.51
N LYS A 64 -0.81 -16.62 -9.48
CA LYS A 64 -1.04 -16.22 -10.88
C LYS A 64 -2.10 -15.13 -10.98
N GLU A 65 -3.22 -15.27 -10.28
CA GLU A 65 -4.29 -14.28 -10.28
C GLU A 65 -3.79 -12.92 -9.77
N LYS A 66 -2.99 -12.88 -8.71
CA LYS A 66 -2.45 -11.64 -8.17
C LYS A 66 -1.46 -10.97 -9.10
N PHE A 67 -0.47 -11.72 -9.60
CA PHE A 67 0.52 -11.14 -10.52
C PHE A 67 -0.11 -10.72 -11.85
N ALA A 68 -1.12 -11.45 -12.36
CA ALA A 68 -1.88 -11.01 -13.53
C ALA A 68 -2.57 -9.66 -13.30
N LYS A 69 -3.22 -9.45 -12.15
CA LYS A 69 -3.84 -8.15 -11.81
C LYS A 69 -2.82 -7.03 -11.68
N LEU A 70 -1.63 -7.31 -11.14
CA LEU A 70 -0.54 -6.34 -11.06
C LEU A 70 -0.02 -5.94 -12.45
N LEU A 71 0.10 -6.91 -13.37
CA LEU A 71 0.53 -6.67 -14.74
C LEU A 71 -0.49 -5.88 -15.56
N LEU A 72 -1.78 -6.02 -15.25
CA LEU A 72 -2.86 -5.22 -15.84
C LEU A 72 -2.88 -3.77 -15.32
N GLY A 73 -2.17 -3.46 -14.23
CA GLY A 73 -2.13 -2.11 -13.67
C GLY A 73 -3.52 -1.60 -13.28
N GLU A 74 -4.37 -2.43 -12.67
CA GLU A 74 -5.77 -2.12 -12.31
C GLU A 74 -6.74 -1.94 -13.51
N ASP A 75 -6.25 -1.96 -14.75
CA ASP A 75 -7.08 -1.95 -15.96
C ASP A 75 -7.50 -3.38 -16.34
N MET A 76 -8.62 -3.83 -15.79
CA MET A 76 -9.19 -5.15 -16.06
C MET A 76 -9.74 -5.33 -17.48
N SER A 77 -9.75 -4.28 -18.33
CA SER A 77 -10.15 -4.39 -19.73
C SER A 77 -9.03 -4.92 -20.64
N GLY A 78 -7.78 -4.91 -20.15
CA GLY A 78 -6.60 -5.27 -20.95
C GLY A 78 -6.13 -4.19 -21.93
N GLY A 79 -6.71 -2.97 -21.87
CA GLY A 79 -6.41 -1.86 -22.76
C GLY A 79 -5.10 -1.11 -22.48
N GLY A 80 -4.37 -1.49 -21.41
CA GLY A 80 -3.09 -0.88 -21.04
C GLY A 80 -3.21 0.57 -20.56
N LYS A 81 -4.41 1.02 -20.18
CA LYS A 81 -4.67 2.37 -19.66
C LYS A 81 -4.63 2.41 -18.12
N GLY A 82 -3.98 1.42 -17.53
CA GLY A 82 -3.84 1.25 -16.09
C GLY A 82 -2.79 2.16 -15.47
N VAL A 83 -2.56 1.93 -14.17
CA VAL A 83 -1.51 2.58 -13.40
C VAL A 83 -0.15 1.88 -13.58
N PRO A 84 0.97 2.59 -13.32
CA PRO A 84 2.29 1.97 -13.32
C PRO A 84 2.40 0.82 -12.32
N SER A 85 3.24 -0.19 -12.60
CA SER A 85 3.41 -1.36 -11.73
C SER A 85 3.82 -0.98 -10.29
N ALA A 86 4.59 0.09 -10.10
CA ALA A 86 4.94 0.61 -8.78
C ALA A 86 3.70 1.05 -7.98
N LEU A 87 2.76 1.74 -8.64
CA LEU A 87 1.51 2.18 -8.01
C LEU A 87 0.57 0.98 -7.78
N ALA A 88 0.45 0.07 -8.76
CA ALA A 88 -0.33 -1.16 -8.61
C ALA A 88 0.17 -2.02 -7.42
N LEU A 89 1.49 -2.16 -7.25
CA LEU A 89 2.09 -2.84 -6.10
C LEU A 89 1.80 -2.11 -4.78
N SER A 90 1.95 -0.79 -4.74
CA SER A 90 1.64 0.03 -3.57
C SER A 90 0.18 -0.14 -3.13
N ASN A 91 -0.75 -0.07 -4.09
CA ASN A 91 -2.17 -0.28 -3.86
C ASN A 91 -2.46 -1.71 -3.40
N ALA A 92 -1.84 -2.73 -4.02
CA ALA A 92 -2.02 -4.12 -3.63
C ALA A 92 -1.55 -4.40 -2.20
N ILE A 93 -0.42 -3.84 -1.76
CA ILE A 93 0.07 -3.96 -0.38
C ILE A 93 -0.92 -3.28 0.60
N THR A 94 -1.34 -2.05 0.28
CA THR A 94 -2.26 -1.29 1.13
C THR A 94 -3.62 -1.98 1.25
N ASN A 95 -4.16 -2.48 0.14
CA ASN A 95 -5.42 -3.21 0.11
C ASN A 95 -5.34 -4.55 0.84
N LEU A 96 -4.21 -5.26 0.73
CA LEU A 96 -3.97 -6.48 1.51
C LEU A 96 -3.96 -6.18 3.01
N ALA A 97 -3.21 -5.16 3.43
CA ALA A 97 -3.16 -4.75 4.83
C ALA A 97 -4.55 -4.35 5.35
N ALA A 98 -5.30 -3.55 4.59
CA ALA A 98 -6.67 -3.18 4.94
C ALA A 98 -7.58 -4.43 5.05
N SER A 99 -7.51 -5.36 4.10
CA SER A 99 -8.31 -6.59 4.13
C SER A 99 -7.96 -7.51 5.30
N VAL A 100 -6.68 -7.62 5.68
CA VAL A 100 -6.23 -8.50 6.77
C VAL A 100 -6.49 -7.87 8.13
N PHE A 101 -6.07 -6.62 8.32
CA PHE A 101 -6.08 -5.99 9.65
C PHE A 101 -7.40 -5.28 9.99
N SER A 102 -8.31 -5.03 9.04
CA SER A 102 -9.64 -4.47 9.36
C SER A 102 -10.51 -5.39 10.23
N GLU A 103 -10.19 -6.69 10.23
CA GLU A 103 -10.82 -7.68 11.11
C GLU A 103 -10.15 -7.75 12.49
N GLN A 104 -8.96 -7.17 12.67
CA GLN A 104 -8.25 -7.10 13.96
C GLN A 104 -8.82 -5.97 14.83
N ARG A 105 -10.03 -6.17 15.35
CA ARG A 105 -10.76 -5.17 16.15
C ARG A 105 -10.59 -5.31 17.66
N LYS A 106 -9.87 -6.35 18.09
CA LYS A 106 -9.65 -6.73 19.47
C LYS A 106 -8.16 -6.97 19.71
N LEU A 107 -7.74 -6.83 20.97
CA LEU A 107 -6.44 -7.27 21.44
C LEU A 107 -6.51 -8.76 21.71
N GLU A 108 -6.26 -9.55 20.67
CA GLU A 108 -6.25 -11.01 20.70
C GLU A 108 -5.29 -11.52 19.61
N PRO A 109 -4.78 -12.76 19.73
CA PRO A 109 -3.96 -13.36 18.69
C PRO A 109 -4.69 -13.36 17.34
N MET A 110 -3.95 -13.09 16.27
CA MET A 110 -4.50 -13.20 14.93
C MET A 110 -4.80 -14.68 14.61
N PRO A 111 -5.99 -15.01 14.05
CA PRO A 111 -6.28 -16.37 13.60
C PRO A 111 -5.21 -16.92 12.65
N ASP A 112 -4.87 -18.20 12.79
CA ASP A 112 -3.75 -18.84 12.07
C ASP A 112 -3.92 -18.80 10.53
N ASP A 113 -5.14 -18.94 10.03
CA ASP A 113 -5.48 -18.83 8.62
C ASP A 113 -5.18 -17.42 8.08
N ARG A 114 -5.56 -16.39 8.84
CA ARG A 114 -5.32 -14.99 8.50
C ARG A 114 -3.83 -14.62 8.61
N LYS A 115 -3.15 -15.09 9.65
CA LYS A 115 -1.70 -14.92 9.85
C LYS A 115 -0.91 -15.56 8.72
N THR A 116 -1.28 -16.78 8.31
CA THR A 116 -0.67 -17.49 7.18
C THR A 116 -0.93 -16.78 5.86
N ARG A 117 -2.17 -16.31 5.65
CA ARG A 117 -2.54 -15.53 4.47
C ARG A 117 -1.73 -14.25 4.35
N TRP A 118 -1.61 -13.48 5.44
CA TRP A 118 -0.80 -12.26 5.49
C TRP A 118 0.65 -12.54 5.10
N LYS A 119 1.30 -13.48 5.81
CA LYS A 119 2.71 -13.84 5.58
C LYS A 119 2.95 -14.30 4.14
N LYS A 120 2.06 -15.10 3.57
CA LYS A 120 2.20 -15.61 2.20
C LYS A 120 1.98 -14.52 1.15
N GLU A 121 0.89 -13.77 1.24
CA GLU A 121 0.55 -12.78 0.21
C GLU A 121 1.50 -11.56 0.25
N ILE A 122 1.95 -11.13 1.44
CA ILE A 122 2.94 -10.05 1.52
C ILE A 122 4.29 -10.48 0.96
N ASP A 123 4.68 -11.74 1.15
CA ASP A 123 5.93 -12.27 0.61
C ASP A 123 5.93 -12.27 -0.92
N TRP A 124 4.81 -12.66 -1.54
CA TRP A 124 4.63 -12.56 -2.99
C TRP A 124 4.80 -11.11 -3.49
N LEU A 125 4.17 -10.14 -2.81
CA LEU A 125 4.27 -8.73 -3.19
C LEU A 125 5.68 -8.16 -3.00
N LEU A 126 6.42 -8.63 -2.00
CA LEU A 126 7.80 -8.19 -1.73
C LEU A 126 8.85 -8.90 -2.60
N SER A 127 8.53 -10.02 -3.25
CA SER A 127 9.47 -10.78 -4.09
C SER A 127 10.11 -9.96 -5.24
N VAL A 128 9.44 -8.90 -5.70
CA VAL A 128 10.01 -7.98 -6.69
C VAL A 128 11.29 -7.32 -6.18
N THR A 129 11.41 -7.08 -4.87
CA THR A 129 12.55 -6.40 -4.27
C THR A 129 13.84 -7.22 -4.33
N ASP A 130 13.74 -8.54 -4.45
CA ASP A 130 14.89 -9.43 -4.60
C ASP A 130 15.52 -9.32 -6.00
N ASN A 131 14.77 -8.79 -6.97
CA ASN A 131 15.17 -8.64 -8.35
C ASN A 131 15.60 -7.19 -8.69
N ILE A 132 15.51 -6.25 -7.75
CA ILE A 132 15.97 -4.87 -7.92
C ILE A 132 17.43 -4.78 -7.47
N VAL A 133 18.33 -4.71 -8.45
CA VAL A 133 19.78 -4.81 -8.23
C VAL A 133 20.56 -3.62 -8.79
N GLU A 134 21.69 -3.34 -8.17
CA GLU A 134 22.76 -2.46 -8.62
C GLU A 134 23.92 -3.33 -9.14
N MET A 135 24.52 -2.89 -10.25
CA MET A 135 25.70 -3.54 -10.81
C MET A 135 26.95 -2.95 -10.17
N VAL A 136 27.68 -3.76 -9.40
CA VAL A 136 28.87 -3.33 -8.66
C VAL A 136 30.13 -4.05 -9.16
N PRO A 137 31.25 -3.34 -9.37
CA PRO A 137 32.51 -3.96 -9.78
C PRO A 137 33.11 -4.75 -8.61
N LYS A 138 33.65 -5.92 -8.91
CA LYS A 138 34.27 -6.82 -7.92
C LYS A 138 35.46 -7.54 -8.53
N ILE A 139 36.54 -7.67 -7.75
CA ILE A 139 37.70 -8.49 -8.14
C ILE A 139 37.45 -9.93 -7.71
N GLN A 140 37.44 -10.85 -8.66
CA GLN A 140 37.34 -12.29 -8.44
C GLN A 140 38.68 -12.95 -8.76
N GLN A 141 39.16 -13.81 -7.86
CA GLN A 141 40.30 -14.68 -8.14
C GLN A 141 39.81 -16.00 -8.73
N THR A 142 40.37 -16.36 -9.88
CA THR A 142 40.19 -17.69 -10.48
C THR A 142 41.05 -18.73 -9.76
N SER A 143 40.74 -20.01 -9.96
CA SER A 143 41.52 -21.14 -9.45
C SER A 143 43.02 -21.09 -9.79
N ASN A 144 43.38 -20.34 -10.84
CA ASN A 144 44.74 -20.21 -11.34
C ASN A 144 45.47 -18.98 -10.75
N GLY A 145 44.86 -18.29 -9.78
CA GLY A 145 45.44 -17.10 -9.12
C GLY A 145 45.32 -15.79 -9.91
N ILE A 146 44.69 -15.81 -11.09
CA ILE A 146 44.46 -14.60 -11.90
C ILE A 146 43.31 -13.80 -11.29
N GLN A 147 43.57 -12.52 -11.02
CA GLN A 147 42.56 -11.55 -10.60
C GLN A 147 41.84 -11.01 -11.83
N LEU A 148 40.52 -11.15 -11.85
CA LEU A 148 39.64 -10.63 -12.89
C LEU A 148 38.68 -9.62 -12.26
N GLU A 149 38.58 -8.44 -12.87
CA GLU A 149 37.55 -7.48 -12.53
C GLU A 149 36.25 -7.87 -13.25
N ILE A 150 35.22 -8.17 -12.47
CA ILE A 150 33.91 -8.59 -12.96
C ILE A 150 32.84 -7.67 -12.41
N MET A 151 31.75 -7.52 -13.16
CA MET A 151 30.54 -6.88 -12.65
C MET A 151 29.69 -7.94 -11.94
N THR A 152 29.24 -7.64 -10.74
CA THR A 152 28.34 -8.50 -9.96
C THR A 152 27.06 -7.76 -9.61
N THR A 153 25.97 -8.49 -9.46
CA THR A 153 24.69 -7.93 -9.02
C THR A 153 24.63 -7.92 -7.50
N GLN A 154 24.24 -6.79 -6.93
CA GLN A 154 23.92 -6.65 -5.51
C GLN A 154 22.53 -6.03 -5.38
N GLN A 155 21.73 -6.46 -4.40
CA GLN A 155 20.43 -5.83 -4.15
C GLN A 155 20.62 -4.33 -3.88
N ARG A 156 19.73 -3.49 -4.45
CA ARG A 156 19.80 -2.04 -4.32
C ARG A 156 19.92 -1.64 -2.85
N THR A 157 20.84 -0.71 -2.57
CA THR A 157 21.32 -0.41 -1.21
C THR A 157 20.20 -0.06 -0.22
N ASP A 158 19.21 0.73 -0.65
CA ASP A 158 18.05 1.10 0.17
C ASP A 158 17.16 -0.09 0.53
N LEU A 159 16.92 -0.99 -0.42
CA LEU A 159 16.11 -2.21 -0.23
C LEU A 159 16.82 -3.20 0.68
N HIS A 160 18.12 -3.42 0.44
CA HIS A 160 18.94 -4.29 1.25
C HIS A 160 18.94 -3.87 2.73
N ALA A 161 19.00 -2.56 3.00
CA ALA A 161 18.97 -2.04 4.35
C ALA A 161 17.57 -2.07 4.99
N LYS A 162 16.52 -1.71 4.24
CA LYS A 162 15.18 -1.42 4.81
C LYS A 162 14.24 -2.63 4.84
N ILE A 163 14.25 -3.49 3.82
CA ILE A 163 13.31 -4.62 3.71
C ILE A 163 13.44 -5.60 4.90
N PRO A 164 14.65 -6.02 5.32
CA PRO A 164 14.79 -6.90 6.48
C PRO A 164 14.27 -6.26 7.78
N VAL A 165 14.48 -4.96 7.96
CA VAL A 165 14.00 -4.21 9.12
C VAL A 165 12.47 -4.19 9.13
N LEU A 166 11.82 -3.87 8.01
CA LEU A 166 10.36 -3.87 7.90
C LEU A 166 9.76 -5.26 8.17
N ARG A 167 10.37 -6.34 7.64
CA ARG A 167 9.94 -7.71 7.93
C ARG A 167 10.08 -8.07 9.41
N LYS A 168 11.14 -7.58 10.08
CA LYS A 168 11.32 -7.75 11.52
C LYS A 168 10.25 -7.01 12.32
N LEU A 169 9.94 -5.76 11.95
CA LEU A 169 8.87 -4.99 12.58
C LEU A 169 7.50 -5.65 12.43
N ASP A 170 7.19 -6.18 11.24
CA ASP A 170 5.97 -6.95 10.97
C ASP A 170 5.87 -8.19 11.88
N ALA A 171 6.94 -9.00 11.94
CA ALA A 171 6.97 -10.17 12.82
C ALA A 171 6.74 -9.80 14.30
N MET A 172 7.39 -8.73 14.77
CA MET A 172 7.22 -8.26 16.15
C MET A 172 5.78 -7.80 16.43
N LEU A 173 5.08 -7.16 15.49
CA LEU A 173 3.67 -6.79 15.66
C LEU A 173 2.76 -8.02 15.82
N LEU A 174 2.98 -9.04 15.00
CA LEU A 174 2.23 -10.29 15.09
C LEU A 174 2.50 -11.02 16.41
N ASP A 175 3.76 -11.01 16.89
CA ASP A 175 4.13 -11.61 18.17
C ASP A 175 3.53 -10.84 19.36
N TYR A 176 3.43 -9.51 19.28
CA TYR A 176 2.74 -8.74 20.32
C TYR A 176 1.25 -9.05 20.39
N LEU A 177 0.59 -9.32 19.27
CA LEU A 177 -0.80 -9.80 19.26
C LEU A 177 -0.91 -11.20 19.89
N GLU A 178 0.07 -12.08 19.64
CA GLU A 178 0.10 -13.43 20.22
C GLU A 178 0.14 -13.42 21.76
N ASN A 179 0.81 -12.42 22.35
CA ASN A 179 0.90 -12.27 23.81
C ASN A 179 -0.45 -12.02 24.50
N PHE A 180 -1.52 -11.75 23.76
CA PHE A 180 -2.88 -11.58 24.30
C PHE A 180 -3.66 -12.89 24.47
N LYS A 181 -3.09 -14.04 24.10
CA LYS A 181 -3.78 -15.34 24.14
C LYS A 181 -4.36 -15.71 25.51
N ASP A 182 -3.61 -15.42 26.58
CA ASP A 182 -3.96 -15.79 27.96
C ASP A 182 -4.52 -14.60 28.78
N GLN A 183 -4.84 -13.48 28.12
CA GLN A 183 -5.34 -12.27 28.79
C GLN A 183 -6.84 -12.39 29.09
N ASN A 184 -7.18 -12.40 30.39
CA ASN A 184 -8.56 -12.60 30.86
C ASN A 184 -9.14 -11.40 31.64
N GLU A 185 -8.33 -10.37 31.91
CA GLU A 185 -8.76 -9.22 32.74
C GLU A 185 -9.62 -8.19 32.00
N PHE A 186 -9.68 -8.22 30.67
CA PHE A 186 -10.60 -7.38 29.91
C PHE A 186 -11.30 -8.22 28.86
N ARG A 187 -12.56 -7.88 28.56
CA ARG A 187 -13.39 -8.61 27.59
C ARG A 187 -14.02 -7.66 26.60
N TYR A 188 -14.27 -8.18 25.40
CA TYR A 188 -15.00 -7.45 24.37
C TYR A 188 -16.47 -7.89 24.35
N VAL A 189 -17.37 -6.92 24.37
CA VAL A 189 -18.82 -7.16 24.34
C VAL A 189 -19.35 -6.98 22.92
N SER A 190 -20.20 -7.92 22.49
CA SER A 190 -20.86 -7.83 21.18
C SER A 190 -21.90 -6.71 21.18
N LYS A 191 -21.99 -6.00 20.04
CA LYS A 191 -22.88 -4.85 19.83
C LYS A 191 -24.34 -5.17 20.12
N ASP A 192 -24.76 -6.41 19.84
CA ASP A 192 -26.18 -6.83 19.86
C ASP A 192 -26.60 -7.50 21.17
N SER A 193 -25.81 -7.37 22.24
CA SER A 193 -26.17 -7.92 23.56
C SER A 193 -26.89 -6.88 24.42
N ASP A 194 -27.86 -7.31 25.24
CA ASP A 194 -28.56 -6.47 26.23
C ASP A 194 -27.59 -5.77 27.23
N GLU A 195 -26.37 -6.31 27.34
CA GLU A 195 -25.25 -5.73 28.10
C GLU A 195 -24.62 -4.48 27.46
N SER A 196 -24.93 -4.19 26.19
CA SER A 196 -24.47 -2.99 25.48
C SER A 196 -25.29 -1.77 25.88
N GLU A 197 -26.59 -1.93 26.20
CA GLU A 197 -27.48 -0.84 26.60
C GLU A 197 -27.09 -0.22 27.94
N LYS A 198 -26.62 -1.02 28.90
CA LYS A 198 -26.08 -0.53 30.18
C LYS A 198 -24.66 0.05 30.07
N ALA A 199 -23.93 -0.29 29.00
CA ALA A 199 -22.58 0.22 28.72
C ALA A 199 -22.61 1.53 27.91
N ASN A 200 -23.74 1.87 27.27
CA ASN A 200 -23.93 3.09 26.49
C ASN A 200 -23.80 4.39 27.32
N THR A 201 -23.68 4.32 28.65
CA THR A 201 -23.46 5.49 29.51
C THR A 201 -21.99 5.89 29.64
N VAL A 202 -21.04 4.99 29.32
CA VAL A 202 -19.60 5.30 29.36
C VAL A 202 -19.17 5.81 27.99
N GLN A 203 -19.22 7.14 27.82
CA GLN A 203 -18.59 7.94 26.76
C GLN A 203 -18.17 7.14 25.52
N ARG A 204 -19.16 6.75 24.71
CA ARG A 204 -18.89 6.23 23.38
C ARG A 204 -18.25 7.37 22.59
N ASN A 205 -17.05 7.14 22.07
CA ASN A 205 -16.50 8.00 21.03
C ASN A 205 -17.33 7.70 19.76
N ASP A 206 -18.35 8.52 19.49
CA ASP A 206 -19.32 8.30 18.39
C ASP A 206 -18.64 8.08 17.03
N GLU A 207 -17.44 8.66 16.87
CA GLU A 207 -16.58 8.52 15.70
C GLU A 207 -16.15 7.07 15.38
N LYS A 208 -16.11 6.15 16.37
CA LYS A 208 -15.61 4.77 16.17
C LYS A 208 -16.67 3.72 16.48
N TRP A 209 -17.90 3.99 16.06
CA TRP A 209 -19.07 3.17 16.36
C TRP A 209 -18.97 1.69 15.88
N TRP A 210 -18.04 1.38 14.98
CA TRP A 210 -17.81 0.04 14.44
C TRP A 210 -16.85 -0.84 15.27
N LEU A 211 -16.21 -0.30 16.31
CA LEU A 211 -15.33 -1.06 17.20
C LEU A 211 -16.13 -1.72 18.36
N PRO A 212 -15.74 -2.93 18.79
CA PRO A 212 -16.36 -3.58 19.94
C PRO A 212 -16.02 -2.83 21.23
N ILE A 213 -16.94 -2.86 22.20
CA ILE A 213 -16.75 -2.20 23.49
C ILE A 213 -15.87 -3.09 24.38
N VAL A 214 -14.80 -2.52 24.92
CA VAL A 214 -13.96 -3.18 25.93
C VAL A 214 -14.54 -2.93 27.33
N LYS A 215 -14.68 -4.01 28.11
CA LYS A 215 -15.05 -3.95 29.53
C LYS A 215 -13.90 -4.46 30.38
N VAL A 216 -13.70 -3.79 31.52
CA VAL A 216 -12.76 -4.16 32.58
C VAL A 216 -13.56 -4.43 33.87
N PRO A 217 -12.98 -5.12 34.87
CA PRO A 217 -13.60 -5.31 36.18
C PRO A 217 -14.01 -3.98 36.81
N PRO A 218 -15.07 -3.95 37.65
CA PRO A 218 -15.51 -2.73 38.34
C PRO A 218 -14.40 -2.06 39.16
N GLU A 219 -13.52 -2.86 39.77
CA GLU A 219 -12.35 -2.40 40.54
C GLU A 219 -11.17 -1.96 39.66
N GLY A 220 -11.33 -2.02 38.33
CA GLY A 220 -10.30 -1.77 37.34
C GLY A 220 -9.35 -2.96 37.11
N LEU A 221 -8.40 -2.76 36.20
CA LEU A 221 -7.34 -3.74 35.93
C LEU A 221 -6.35 -3.83 37.09
N SER A 222 -5.82 -5.04 37.30
CA SER A 222 -4.75 -5.27 38.26
C SER A 222 -3.52 -4.40 37.93
N VAL A 223 -2.73 -4.09 38.96
CA VAL A 223 -1.50 -3.30 38.78
C VAL A 223 -0.53 -4.00 37.83
N VAL A 224 -0.49 -5.34 37.87
CA VAL A 224 0.35 -6.17 37.01
C VAL A 224 -0.09 -6.04 35.56
N SER A 225 -1.38 -6.25 35.27
CA SER A 225 -1.92 -6.16 33.91
C SER A 225 -1.84 -4.76 33.34
N ARG A 226 -2.05 -3.73 34.17
CA ARG A 226 -1.86 -2.33 33.74
C ARG A 226 -0.42 -2.03 33.34
N LYS A 227 0.56 -2.41 34.17
CA LYS A 227 1.99 -2.22 33.85
C LYS A 227 2.39 -3.00 32.61
N TRP A 228 1.88 -4.22 32.46
CA TRP A 228 2.14 -5.04 31.28
C TRP A 228 1.54 -4.42 30.01
N LEU A 229 0.30 -3.92 30.04
CA LEU A 229 -0.32 -3.21 28.91
C LEU A 229 0.43 -1.94 28.54
N GLU A 230 0.91 -1.17 29.53
CA GLU A 230 1.73 0.02 29.26
C GLU A 230 3.03 -0.37 28.55
N PHE A 231 3.70 -1.45 29.00
CA PHE A 231 4.87 -1.99 28.32
C PHE A 231 4.58 -2.43 26.88
N GLN A 232 3.45 -3.13 26.64
CA GLN A 232 3.05 -3.50 25.28
C GLN A 232 2.81 -2.27 24.40
N LYS A 233 2.10 -1.25 24.93
CA LYS A 233 1.84 0.03 24.25
C LYS A 233 3.14 0.74 23.87
N GLU A 234 4.08 0.88 24.80
CA GLU A 234 5.38 1.49 24.53
C GLU A 234 6.18 0.71 23.47
N SER A 235 6.09 -0.63 23.52
CA SER A 235 6.80 -1.51 22.59
C SER A 235 6.25 -1.41 21.16
N VAL A 236 4.93 -1.39 20.99
CA VAL A 236 4.27 -1.15 19.70
C VAL A 236 4.52 0.27 19.20
N HIS A 237 4.55 1.27 20.09
CA HIS A 237 4.86 2.65 19.72
C HIS A 237 6.28 2.81 19.16
N LYS A 238 7.25 2.05 19.68
CA LYS A 238 8.62 2.01 19.11
C LYS A 238 8.61 1.42 17.69
N ILE A 239 7.82 0.38 17.44
CA ILE A 239 7.65 -0.16 16.07
C ILE A 239 7.05 0.89 15.14
N PHE A 240 5.98 1.55 15.58
CA PHE A 240 5.32 2.60 14.81
C PHE A 240 6.31 3.72 14.44
N LYS A 241 7.10 4.20 15.41
CA LYS A 241 8.14 5.21 15.17
C LYS A 241 9.20 4.75 14.16
N ALA A 242 9.66 3.50 14.27
CA ALA A 242 10.64 2.94 13.33
C ALA A 242 10.09 2.85 11.90
N ALA A 243 8.87 2.34 11.74
CA ALA A 243 8.19 2.28 10.45
C ALA A 243 7.94 3.69 9.86
N MET A 244 7.50 4.64 10.68
CA MET A 244 7.31 6.04 10.28
C MET A 244 8.61 6.71 9.83
N ALA A 245 9.73 6.43 10.51
CA ALA A 245 11.03 6.95 10.12
C ALA A 245 11.50 6.40 8.76
N ILE A 246 11.30 5.10 8.51
CA ILE A 246 11.60 4.50 7.21
C ILE A 246 10.71 5.10 6.12
N ASN A 247 9.41 5.24 6.39
CA ASN A 247 8.46 5.85 5.46
C ASN A 247 8.86 7.28 5.11
N ALA A 248 9.20 8.11 6.10
CA ALA A 248 9.67 9.48 5.87
C ALA A 248 10.97 9.52 5.06
N GLN A 249 11.93 8.63 5.36
CA GLN A 249 13.19 8.57 4.61
C GLN A 249 12.97 8.19 3.15
N VAL A 250 12.11 7.21 2.87
CA VAL A 250 11.78 6.81 1.48
C VAL A 250 11.10 7.95 0.75
N LEU A 251 10.06 8.57 1.34
CA LEU A 251 9.36 9.70 0.73
C LEU A 251 10.30 10.88 0.41
N SER A 252 11.25 11.18 1.30
CA SER A 252 12.23 12.27 1.08
C SER A 252 13.21 12.01 -0.06
N ALA A 253 13.40 10.73 -0.44
CA ALA A 253 14.28 10.31 -1.51
C ALA A 253 13.54 10.10 -2.84
N MET A 254 12.21 10.19 -2.84
CA MET A 254 11.41 10.09 -4.08
C MET A 254 11.56 11.37 -4.89
N GLU A 255 11.55 11.21 -6.21
CA GLU A 255 11.56 12.34 -7.13
C GLU A 255 10.28 13.17 -6.98
N ILE A 256 10.43 14.50 -7.08
CA ILE A 256 9.30 15.43 -7.03
C ILE A 256 8.64 15.43 -8.42
N PRO A 257 7.36 15.08 -8.54
CA PRO A 257 6.66 15.03 -9.82
C PRO A 257 6.65 16.39 -10.55
N GLU A 258 6.82 16.38 -11.88
CA GLU A 258 6.85 17.61 -12.69
C GLU A 258 5.53 18.39 -12.61
N ASN A 259 4.39 17.69 -12.62
CA ASN A 259 3.07 18.30 -12.48
C ASN A 259 2.89 19.04 -11.14
N TYR A 260 3.50 18.54 -10.06
CA TYR A 260 3.52 19.26 -8.78
C TYR A 260 4.33 20.55 -8.92
N ILE A 261 5.50 20.48 -9.55
CA ILE A 261 6.36 21.66 -9.78
C ILE A 261 5.63 22.73 -10.61
N GLU A 262 4.93 22.32 -11.67
CA GLU A 262 4.16 23.22 -12.53
C GLU A 262 2.99 23.90 -11.79
N SER A 263 2.45 23.24 -10.76
CA SER A 263 1.38 23.78 -9.91
C SER A 263 1.86 24.75 -8.83
N LEU A 264 3.17 24.87 -8.61
CA LEU A 264 3.72 25.69 -7.52
C LEU A 264 3.52 27.20 -7.78
N PRO A 265 3.29 28.00 -6.73
CA PRO A 265 3.32 29.46 -6.81
C PRO A 265 4.65 30.02 -7.33
N LYS A 266 4.66 31.27 -7.81
CA LYS A 266 5.86 31.88 -8.42
C LYS A 266 7.00 32.10 -7.42
N ASN A 267 6.66 32.26 -6.14
CA ASN A 267 7.63 32.51 -5.07
C ASN A 267 7.16 31.98 -3.71
N GLY A 268 8.11 31.74 -2.79
CA GLY A 268 7.81 31.18 -1.47
C GLY A 268 6.93 32.09 -0.60
N ARG A 269 6.97 33.41 -0.80
CA ARG A 269 6.09 34.34 -0.06
C ARG A 269 4.62 34.15 -0.45
N GLU A 270 4.34 33.94 -1.73
CA GLU A 270 2.99 33.64 -2.23
C GLU A 270 2.46 32.31 -1.69
N SER A 271 3.34 31.31 -1.55
CA SER A 271 2.99 30.02 -0.95
C SER A 271 2.71 30.12 0.56
N LEU A 272 3.59 30.77 1.33
CA LEU A 272 3.46 30.88 2.79
C LEU A 272 2.40 31.88 3.25
N GLY A 273 2.16 32.92 2.44
CA GLY A 273 1.43 34.11 2.85
C GLY A 273 2.29 35.04 3.71
N ASP A 274 1.83 36.29 3.84
CA ASP A 274 2.62 37.37 4.43
C ASP A 274 2.98 37.17 5.91
N VAL A 275 2.05 36.60 6.69
CA VAL A 275 2.24 36.39 8.13
C VAL A 275 3.33 35.35 8.37
N LEU A 276 3.21 34.18 7.72
CA LEU A 276 4.17 33.09 7.87
C LEU A 276 5.53 33.44 7.27
N TYR A 277 5.55 34.10 6.11
CA TYR A 277 6.80 34.56 5.49
C TYR A 277 7.57 35.52 6.40
N LYS A 278 6.88 36.49 7.02
CA LYS A 278 7.52 37.38 8.00
C LYS A 278 8.01 36.62 9.23
N GLY A 279 7.24 35.65 9.72
CA GLY A 279 7.59 34.84 10.90
C GLY A 279 8.84 33.99 10.74
N ILE A 280 9.13 33.50 9.53
CA ILE A 280 10.33 32.69 9.26
C ILE A 280 11.54 33.50 8.77
N THR A 281 11.35 34.76 8.39
CA THR A 281 12.43 35.64 7.86
C THR A 281 12.96 36.62 8.90
N VAL A 282 12.64 36.42 10.17
CA VAL A 282 13.16 37.18 11.31
C VAL A 282 14.65 36.88 11.56
N GLU A 283 15.38 37.82 12.18
CA GLU A 283 16.81 37.65 12.48
C GLU A 283 17.08 36.57 13.54
N SER A 284 16.16 36.37 14.48
CA SER A 284 16.21 35.33 15.50
C SER A 284 14.97 34.46 15.38
N PHE A 285 15.15 33.22 14.92
CA PHE A 285 14.06 32.28 14.66
C PHE A 285 13.96 31.21 15.74
N ASP A 286 12.77 31.05 16.31
CA ASP A 286 12.41 29.91 17.16
C ASP A 286 11.18 29.19 16.58
N PRO A 287 11.32 27.93 16.12
CA PRO A 287 10.22 27.18 15.54
C PRO A 287 9.11 26.88 16.55
N GLU A 288 9.42 26.67 17.83
CA GLU A 288 8.39 26.39 18.85
C GLU A 288 7.54 27.64 19.11
N GLN A 289 8.20 28.79 19.22
CA GLN A 289 7.51 30.07 19.32
C GLN A 289 6.63 30.33 18.11
N LEU A 290 7.12 30.14 16.87
CA LEU A 290 6.31 30.33 15.67
C LEU A 290 5.06 29.44 15.71
N LEU A 291 5.22 28.14 15.97
CA LEU A 291 4.11 27.20 16.01
C LEU A 291 3.09 27.55 17.10
N SER A 292 3.53 28.10 18.24
CA SER A 292 2.63 28.56 19.30
C SER A 292 1.75 29.75 18.91
N THR A 293 2.16 30.54 17.91
CA THR A 293 1.37 31.67 17.39
C THR A 293 0.40 31.29 16.27
N LEU A 294 0.56 30.09 15.70
CA LEU A 294 -0.26 29.61 14.59
C LEU A 294 -1.45 28.80 15.10
N ASP A 295 -2.56 28.87 14.38
CA ASP A 295 -3.76 28.12 14.71
C ASP A 295 -3.64 26.67 14.20
N MET A 296 -3.37 25.75 15.13
CA MET A 296 -3.25 24.30 14.89
C MET A 296 -4.42 23.52 15.49
N SER A 297 -5.58 24.17 15.68
CA SER A 297 -6.76 23.59 16.33
C SER A 297 -7.36 22.39 15.57
N THR A 298 -7.12 22.29 14.27
CA THR A 298 -7.65 21.20 13.43
C THR A 298 -6.54 20.53 12.60
N GLU A 299 -6.76 19.27 12.25
CA GLU A 299 -5.87 18.53 11.36
C GLU A 299 -5.74 19.22 9.99
N HIS A 300 -6.84 19.76 9.46
CA HIS A 300 -6.83 20.50 8.19
C HIS A 300 -5.89 21.71 8.21
N LYS A 301 -5.89 22.52 9.28
CA LYS A 301 -4.99 23.67 9.40
C LYS A 301 -3.53 23.23 9.50
N THR A 302 -3.28 22.13 10.21
CA THR A 302 -1.95 21.53 10.33
C THR A 302 -1.41 21.06 8.98
N VAL A 303 -2.24 20.35 8.20
CA VAL A 303 -1.89 19.87 6.85
C VAL A 303 -1.71 21.03 5.88
N GLU A 304 -2.55 22.07 5.97
CA GLU A 304 -2.40 23.27 5.15
C GLU A 304 -1.05 23.96 5.42
N LEU A 305 -0.69 24.16 6.70
CA LEU A 305 0.60 24.74 7.08
C LEU A 305 1.76 23.91 6.53
N LYS A 306 1.70 22.58 6.70
CA LYS A 306 2.69 21.64 6.14
C LYS A 306 2.84 21.81 4.63
N ASN A 307 1.74 21.79 3.88
CA ASN A 307 1.74 21.90 2.42
C ASN A 307 2.38 23.22 1.96
N ARG A 308 2.10 24.34 2.65
CA ARG A 308 2.68 25.66 2.33
C ARG A 308 4.18 25.72 2.60
N ILE A 309 4.63 25.12 3.70
CA ILE A 309 6.07 25.00 4.02
C ILE A 309 6.77 24.12 2.98
N GLU A 310 6.24 22.93 2.68
CA GLU A 310 6.82 22.00 1.70
C GLU A 310 6.94 22.64 0.31
N ALA A 311 5.87 23.27 -0.18
CA ALA A 311 5.87 24.00 -1.44
C ALA A 311 6.97 25.07 -1.49
N SER A 312 7.13 25.82 -0.40
CA SER A 312 8.14 26.89 -0.31
C SER A 312 9.57 26.36 -0.31
N VAL A 313 9.83 25.26 0.40
CA VAL A 313 11.12 24.56 0.38
C VAL A 313 11.46 24.11 -1.04
N VAL A 314 10.51 23.54 -1.78
CA VAL A 314 10.72 23.13 -3.17
C VAL A 314 11.04 24.33 -4.06
N ILE A 315 10.30 25.44 -3.93
CA ILE A 315 10.55 26.68 -4.67
C ILE A 315 11.97 27.21 -4.41
N TRP A 316 12.43 27.24 -3.15
CA TRP A 316 13.76 27.76 -2.83
C TRP A 316 14.88 26.85 -3.29
N LYS A 317 14.78 25.52 -3.09
CA LYS A 317 15.76 24.55 -3.60
C LYS A 317 15.95 24.68 -5.11
N ARG A 318 14.85 24.81 -5.88
CA ARG A 318 14.92 25.02 -7.34
C ARG A 318 15.57 26.35 -7.72
N LYS A 319 15.24 27.43 -7.00
CA LYS A 319 15.83 28.76 -7.24
C LYS A 319 17.32 28.83 -6.92
N MET A 320 17.80 28.05 -5.95
CA MET A 320 19.23 27.91 -5.67
C MET A 320 19.94 27.17 -6.81
N HIS A 321 19.45 25.98 -7.18
CA HIS A 321 20.06 25.16 -8.23
C HIS A 321 20.04 25.83 -9.62
N ASN A 322 18.98 26.57 -9.95
CA ASN A 322 18.95 27.35 -11.20
C ASN A 322 19.91 28.55 -11.17
N LYS A 323 20.13 29.18 -10.02
CA LYS A 323 21.10 30.29 -9.88
C LYS A 323 22.55 29.83 -9.93
N GLU A 324 22.85 28.62 -9.46
CA GLU A 324 24.18 28.01 -9.64
C GLU A 324 24.49 27.75 -11.12
N LYS A 325 23.48 27.38 -11.91
CA LYS A 325 23.61 27.23 -13.36
C LYS A 325 23.61 28.55 -14.13
N SER A 326 23.03 29.62 -13.57
CA SER A 326 22.99 30.96 -14.16
C SER A 326 23.60 31.99 -13.20
N SER A 327 24.92 32.00 -13.06
CA SER A 327 25.63 32.97 -12.23
C SER A 327 25.58 34.37 -12.85
N LEU A 328 24.46 35.07 -12.75
CA LEU A 328 24.35 36.54 -12.81
C LEU A 328 22.91 37.00 -12.51
N SER A 329 22.78 37.84 -11.47
CA SER A 329 21.61 38.65 -11.08
C SER A 329 20.50 37.99 -10.23
N SER A 330 20.50 38.29 -8.92
CA SER A 330 19.37 38.89 -8.18
C SER A 330 19.58 38.82 -6.66
N SER A 331 19.25 39.94 -6.01
CA SER A 331 19.54 40.40 -4.65
C SER A 331 18.73 39.76 -3.52
N VAL A 332 18.80 38.43 -3.39
CA VAL A 332 18.68 37.77 -2.09
C VAL A 332 19.90 36.88 -1.99
N SER A 333 20.77 37.17 -1.00
CA SER A 333 22.01 36.42 -0.80
C SER A 333 21.68 34.94 -0.63
N LEU A 334 22.39 34.08 -1.35
CA LEU A 334 22.21 32.62 -1.29
C LEU A 334 22.23 32.12 0.16
N GLU A 335 23.10 32.74 0.99
CA GLU A 335 23.20 32.52 2.44
C GLU A 335 21.87 32.67 3.19
N LYS A 336 21.03 33.66 2.85
CA LYS A 336 19.72 33.87 3.51
C LYS A 336 18.61 32.93 3.03
N ARG A 337 18.88 32.09 2.02
CA ARG A 337 17.94 31.07 1.53
C ARG A 337 18.29 29.67 2.01
N GLU A 338 19.55 29.47 2.42
CA GLU A 338 20.02 28.26 3.08
C GLU A 338 19.63 28.21 4.56
N ILE A 339 19.63 29.38 5.22
CA ILE A 339 19.08 29.64 6.55
C ILE A 339 17.55 29.63 6.48
#